data_AF-A0A5D2TJH5-F1
#
_entry.id   AF-A0A5D2TJH5-F1
#
_cell.length_a   1.000
_cell.length_b   1.000
_cell.length_c   1.000
_cell.angle_alpha   90.00
_cell.angle_beta   90.00
_cell.angle_gamma   90.00
#
_symmetry.space_group_name_H-M   'P 1'
#
loop_
_entity.id
_entity.type
_entity.pdbx_description
1 polymer ?
#
loop_
_entity_poly.entity_id
_entity_poly.type
_entity_poly.pdbx_seq_one_letter_code
_entity_poly.pdbx_strand_id
1 'polypeptide(L)'
;MVLSASLHSLCIIPHTSQSKIPSIFNLLKSPLAKPHLKINPIFKPSSLSLFTQPSKLRPKTQNFRTPTIRSLFSGIVEEMGEIKQLGMADHGGFDLKIHAKTVIEDVHLGDSIAVNGTCLTVTDFDTHLGEFTVGLAPETLRKTSLSELEPGSLVNLERAIPPTGRMGGHFVQGHVDGTAEIVGKQVEGDSLWIKVKTDKNLLKYVVPKGFIAIDGTSLTVVDVFEEELCFNFMLVAYTRQKVVIPLKEIGQKVNLEVDILGKYVERLLSSGFVDSIKGSRFPETHNKTGIVNQLPKSYNTSSYM
;
A
#
# COMPACT_ATOMS: atom_id res chain seq x y z
N MET A 1 26.22 12.59 -62.28
CA MET A 1 25.34 12.12 -63.38
C MET A 1 24.04 11.67 -62.72
N VAL A 2 23.03 12.51 -62.44
CA VAL A 2 22.16 13.38 -63.27
C VAL A 2 21.26 12.58 -64.23
N LEU A 3 19.97 12.51 -63.84
CA LEU A 3 18.67 12.44 -64.59
C LEU A 3 17.71 11.47 -63.86
N SER A 4 16.60 11.86 -63.19
CA SER A 4 15.43 12.72 -63.55
C SER A 4 14.71 12.19 -64.80
N ALA A 5 13.39 11.92 -64.91
CA ALA A 5 12.12 12.45 -64.36
C ALA A 5 11.01 11.35 -64.56
N SER A 6 9.98 11.13 -63.74
CA SER A 6 8.74 11.90 -63.43
C SER A 6 7.68 12.01 -64.55
N LEU A 7 6.40 11.95 -64.13
CA LEU A 7 5.09 12.37 -64.71
C LEU A 7 4.17 11.22 -65.20
N HIS A 8 2.84 11.18 -64.99
CA HIS A 8 1.87 11.92 -64.15
C HIS A 8 0.46 11.27 -64.27
N SER A 9 -0.50 11.78 -63.49
CA SER A 9 -1.99 11.69 -63.53
C SER A 9 -2.66 10.65 -62.61
N LEU A 10 -3.30 11.04 -61.50
CA LEU A 10 -4.53 11.86 -61.27
C LEU A 10 -5.80 10.99 -61.23
N CYS A 11 -6.39 10.80 -60.04
CA CYS A 11 -7.85 10.90 -59.82
C CYS A 11 -8.24 10.96 -58.32
N ILE A 12 -8.58 12.17 -57.88
CA ILE A 12 -9.76 12.65 -57.12
C ILE A 12 -10.34 11.83 -55.91
N ILE A 13 -10.57 12.61 -54.84
CA ILE A 13 -11.13 12.39 -53.49
C ILE A 13 -12.68 12.24 -53.52
N PRO A 14 -13.33 11.63 -52.51
CA PRO A 14 -14.07 12.48 -51.56
C PRO A 14 -13.94 12.10 -50.07
N HIS A 15 -14.35 13.08 -49.26
CA HIS A 15 -14.19 13.34 -47.83
C HIS A 15 -14.95 12.44 -46.82
N THR A 16 -14.58 12.70 -45.55
CA THR A 16 -15.29 12.49 -44.25
C THR A 16 -14.95 11.17 -43.54
N SER A 17 -14.70 11.08 -42.23
CA SER A 17 -14.99 11.93 -41.07
C SER A 17 -14.03 11.52 -39.93
N GLN A 18 -13.42 12.50 -39.25
CA GLN A 18 -12.59 12.32 -38.04
C GLN A 18 -13.47 12.34 -36.79
N SER A 19 -13.49 11.25 -36.00
CA SER A 19 -14.10 11.24 -34.67
C SER A 19 -13.06 11.62 -33.60
N LYS A 20 -13.15 12.86 -33.12
CA LYS A 20 -12.43 13.35 -31.93
C LYS A 20 -13.09 12.81 -30.66
N ILE A 21 -12.28 12.18 -29.81
CA ILE A 21 -12.66 11.75 -28.46
C ILE A 21 -12.56 12.97 -27.52
N PRO A 22 -13.62 13.36 -26.78
CA PRO A 22 -13.54 14.51 -25.88
C PRO A 22 -13.00 14.15 -24.48
N SER A 23 -12.16 15.05 -23.96
CA SER A 23 -11.53 15.05 -22.65
C SER A 23 -12.53 15.21 -21.48
N ILE A 24 -12.31 14.44 -20.41
CA ILE A 24 -13.12 14.37 -19.16
C ILE A 24 -12.86 15.57 -18.23
N PHE A 25 -13.03 16.78 -18.74
CA PHE A 25 -13.05 17.99 -17.91
C PHE A 25 -14.15 18.89 -18.45
N ASN A 26 -15.36 18.77 -17.87
CA ASN A 26 -16.40 19.79 -17.74
C ASN A 26 -17.78 19.13 -17.57
N LEU A 27 -18.20 18.84 -16.33
CA LEU A 27 -19.64 18.74 -16.02
C LEU A 27 -19.93 18.97 -14.54
N LEU A 28 -19.69 20.19 -14.04
CA LEU A 28 -20.26 20.67 -12.78
C LEU A 28 -20.54 22.18 -12.91
N LYS A 29 -21.69 22.53 -13.49
CA LYS A 29 -22.39 23.80 -13.26
C LYS A 29 -23.91 23.56 -13.20
N SER A 30 -24.52 24.25 -12.23
CA SER A 30 -25.83 24.15 -11.59
C SER A 30 -27.00 24.69 -12.49
N PRO A 31 -28.31 24.84 -12.09
CA PRO A 31 -28.82 25.32 -10.79
C PRO A 31 -30.17 24.78 -10.23
N LEU A 32 -30.39 25.16 -8.95
CA LEU A 32 -31.61 25.31 -8.12
C LEU A 32 -32.99 24.89 -8.64
N ALA A 33 -33.74 24.16 -7.80
CA ALA A 33 -35.19 24.35 -7.60
C ALA A 33 -35.69 23.83 -6.23
N LYS A 34 -36.34 24.72 -5.45
CA LYS A 34 -37.41 24.50 -4.44
C LYS A 34 -38.61 25.37 -4.92
N PRO A 35 -39.86 25.31 -4.40
CA PRO A 35 -40.37 24.71 -3.15
C PRO A 35 -41.74 23.99 -3.29
N HIS A 36 -42.30 23.41 -2.21
CA HIS A 36 -43.63 23.78 -1.69
C HIS A 36 -44.01 23.01 -0.40
N LEU A 37 -44.16 23.77 0.69
CA LEU A 37 -44.83 23.38 1.92
C LEU A 37 -46.36 23.49 1.74
N LYS A 38 -47.11 22.54 2.29
CA LYS A 38 -48.54 22.69 2.59
C LYS A 38 -48.75 22.51 4.09
N ILE A 39 -49.27 23.56 4.71
CA ILE A 39 -49.73 23.66 6.10
C ILE A 39 -51.26 23.63 6.04
N ASN A 40 -51.92 22.89 6.94
CA ASN A 40 -53.33 23.08 7.27
C ASN A 40 -53.50 23.18 8.80
N PRO A 41 -54.53 23.90 9.30
CA PRO A 41 -54.52 24.52 10.63
C PRO A 41 -55.39 23.84 11.70
N ILE A 42 -54.96 24.03 12.95
CA ILE A 42 -55.73 24.40 14.17
C ILE A 42 -56.83 23.44 14.69
N PHE A 43 -56.64 22.92 15.91
CA PHE A 43 -57.57 23.08 17.05
C PHE A 43 -56.83 22.95 18.40
N LYS A 44 -57.36 23.65 19.41
CA LYS A 44 -56.72 24.14 20.66
C LYS A 44 -57.13 23.27 21.90
N PRO A 45 -56.71 23.59 23.16
CA PRO A 45 -55.99 22.66 24.04
C PRO A 45 -56.79 22.16 25.26
N SER A 46 -56.30 21.15 25.97
CA SER A 46 -56.54 21.03 27.43
C SER A 46 -55.60 20.07 28.16
N SER A 47 -55.30 20.50 29.39
CA SER A 47 -54.72 19.80 30.55
C SER A 47 -53.27 19.30 30.48
N LEU A 48 -52.42 20.12 31.10
CA LEU A 48 -51.18 19.75 31.77
C LEU A 48 -51.35 18.51 32.66
N SER A 49 -50.46 17.54 32.49
CA SER A 49 -49.94 16.74 33.59
C SER A 49 -48.42 16.75 33.49
N LEU A 50 -47.77 17.43 34.45
CA LEU A 50 -46.34 17.31 34.68
C LEU A 50 -46.07 15.92 35.26
N PHE A 51 -45.61 15.01 34.42
CA PHE A 51 -44.83 13.85 34.87
C PHE A 51 -43.43 13.99 34.30
N THR A 52 -42.51 14.43 35.14
CA THR A 52 -41.08 14.40 34.90
C THR A 52 -40.59 12.95 34.94
N GLN A 53 -40.62 12.26 33.80
CA GLN A 53 -39.79 11.07 33.63
C GLN A 53 -38.35 11.52 33.34
N PRO A 54 -37.34 11.07 34.10
CA PRO A 54 -35.96 11.28 33.71
C PRO A 54 -35.73 10.47 32.43
N SER A 55 -35.64 11.16 31.29
CA SER A 55 -35.16 10.53 30.06
C SER A 55 -33.76 9.99 30.34
N LYS A 56 -33.63 8.66 30.42
CA LYS A 56 -32.33 8.00 30.38
C LYS A 56 -31.72 8.34 29.03
N LEU A 57 -30.83 9.33 29.00
CA LEU A 57 -29.91 9.54 27.91
C LEU A 57 -29.09 8.24 27.79
N ARG A 58 -29.52 7.35 26.88
CA ARG A 58 -28.69 6.26 26.42
C ARG A 58 -27.45 6.92 25.82
N PRO A 59 -26.23 6.59 26.28
CA PRO A 59 -25.05 7.02 25.56
C PRO A 59 -25.19 6.46 24.14
N LYS A 60 -25.18 7.34 23.13
CA LYS A 60 -24.94 6.92 21.76
C LYS A 60 -23.57 6.28 21.78
N THR A 61 -23.52 4.95 21.83
CA THR A 61 -22.35 4.19 21.43
C THR A 61 -22.08 4.57 19.99
N GLN A 62 -21.24 5.56 19.79
CA GLN A 62 -20.51 5.68 18.55
C GLN A 62 -19.71 4.39 18.47
N ASN A 63 -20.13 3.49 17.58
CA ASN A 63 -19.31 2.39 17.15
C ASN A 63 -18.07 3.03 16.52
N PHE A 64 -17.05 3.30 17.34
CA PHE A 64 -15.69 3.41 16.87
C PHE A 64 -15.45 2.09 16.14
N ARG A 65 -15.49 2.16 14.80
CA ARG A 65 -14.98 1.07 13.98
C ARG A 65 -13.51 1.01 14.33
N THR A 66 -13.17 0.14 15.29
CA THR A 66 -11.79 -0.28 15.47
C THR A 66 -11.31 -0.70 14.09
N PRO A 67 -10.17 -0.19 13.59
CA PRO A 67 -9.54 -0.78 12.42
C PRO A 67 -9.12 -2.17 12.87
N THR A 68 -10.04 -3.11 12.71
CA THR A 68 -9.78 -4.53 12.87
C THR A 68 -8.82 -4.86 11.74
N ILE A 69 -7.64 -5.35 12.08
CA ILE A 69 -6.74 -5.97 11.10
C ILE A 69 -7.59 -7.03 10.41
N ARG A 70 -7.96 -6.79 9.15
CA ARG A 70 -8.88 -7.67 8.40
C ARG A 70 -8.14 -8.92 7.91
N SER A 71 -6.84 -8.81 7.67
CA SER A 71 -5.94 -9.88 7.21
C SER A 71 -4.48 -9.45 7.37
N LEU A 72 -3.58 -10.42 7.53
CA LEU A 72 -2.13 -10.27 7.52
C LEU A 72 -1.53 -11.36 6.62
N PHE A 73 -0.35 -11.08 6.08
CA PHE A 73 0.45 -11.95 5.23
C PHE A 73 1.88 -12.03 5.80
N SER A 74 2.70 -12.92 5.24
CA SER A 74 4.12 -13.05 5.61
C SER A 74 5.07 -12.59 4.52
N GLY A 75 4.56 -12.41 3.30
CA GLY A 75 5.36 -12.21 2.11
C GLY A 75 5.99 -13.50 1.60
N ILE A 76 5.44 -14.67 1.95
CA ILE A 76 5.89 -15.96 1.41
C ILE A 76 4.90 -16.36 0.33
N VAL A 77 5.26 -16.05 -0.91
CA VAL A 77 4.44 -16.36 -2.10
C VAL A 77 4.18 -17.86 -2.18
N GLU A 78 2.90 -18.23 -2.29
CA GLU A 78 2.47 -19.62 -2.35
C GLU A 78 2.51 -20.14 -3.79
N GLU A 79 2.11 -19.32 -4.75
CA GLU A 79 2.15 -19.63 -6.17
C GLU A 79 2.19 -18.38 -7.07
N MET A 80 2.47 -18.60 -8.35
CA MET A 80 2.19 -17.61 -9.39
C MET A 80 0.88 -17.97 -10.08
N GLY A 81 -0.11 -17.08 -10.00
CA GLY A 81 -1.35 -17.15 -10.77
C GLY A 81 -1.25 -16.44 -12.11
N GLU A 82 -2.29 -16.54 -12.92
CA GLU A 82 -2.37 -15.93 -14.26
C GLU A 82 -3.62 -15.05 -14.36
N ILE A 83 -3.47 -13.80 -14.80
CA ILE A 83 -4.61 -12.92 -15.09
C ILE A 83 -5.38 -13.47 -16.29
N LYS A 84 -6.66 -13.79 -16.12
CA LYS A 84 -7.55 -14.25 -17.20
C LYS A 84 -8.31 -13.10 -17.83
N GLN A 85 -8.76 -12.16 -17.00
CA GLN A 85 -9.52 -11.01 -17.43
C GLN A 85 -9.31 -9.86 -16.45
N LEU A 86 -9.35 -8.63 -16.95
CA LEU A 86 -9.41 -7.44 -16.13
C LEU A 86 -10.16 -6.32 -16.86
N GLY A 87 -10.78 -5.41 -16.11
CA GLY A 87 -11.46 -4.26 -16.71
C GLY A 87 -12.57 -3.68 -15.85
N MET A 88 -13.24 -2.66 -16.40
CA MET A 88 -14.45 -2.11 -15.80
C MET A 88 -15.57 -3.13 -15.85
N ALA A 89 -16.19 -3.39 -14.71
CA ALA A 89 -17.33 -4.26 -14.55
C ALA A 89 -18.65 -3.48 -14.60
N ASP A 90 -19.76 -4.18 -14.83
CA ASP A 90 -21.10 -3.58 -14.98
C ASP A 90 -21.57 -2.82 -13.72
N HIS A 91 -21.02 -3.16 -12.56
CA HIS A 91 -21.28 -2.49 -11.28
C HIS A 91 -20.50 -1.17 -11.11
N GLY A 92 -19.67 -0.80 -12.09
CA GLY A 92 -18.88 0.44 -12.10
C GLY A 92 -17.55 0.36 -11.36
N GLY A 93 -17.17 -0.81 -10.84
CA GLY A 93 -15.85 -1.10 -10.30
C GLY A 93 -14.88 -1.65 -11.36
N PHE A 94 -13.63 -1.89 -10.97
CA PHE A 94 -12.63 -2.56 -11.79
C PHE A 94 -12.34 -3.93 -11.21
N ASP A 95 -12.53 -4.99 -11.98
CA ASP A 95 -12.36 -6.36 -11.51
C ASP A 95 -11.13 -7.02 -12.16
N LEU A 96 -10.48 -7.91 -11.43
CA LEU A 96 -9.48 -8.85 -11.93
C LEU A 96 -9.97 -10.28 -11.70
N LYS A 97 -9.98 -11.08 -12.76
CA LYS A 97 -10.18 -12.52 -12.71
C LYS A 97 -8.83 -13.22 -12.90
N ILE A 98 -8.52 -14.12 -11.97
CA ILE A 98 -7.19 -14.71 -11.83
C ILE A 98 -7.35 -16.22 -11.76
N HIS A 99 -6.58 -16.94 -12.56
CA HIS A 99 -6.43 -18.39 -12.44
C HIS A 99 -5.35 -18.73 -11.41
N ALA A 100 -5.64 -19.68 -10.54
CA ALA A 100 -4.79 -20.14 -9.45
C ALA A 100 -5.11 -21.60 -9.09
N LYS A 101 -4.16 -22.26 -8.43
CA LYS A 101 -4.30 -23.68 -8.04
C LYS A 101 -4.29 -23.85 -6.53
N THR A 102 -3.33 -23.26 -5.84
CA THR A 102 -3.09 -23.46 -4.41
C THR A 102 -3.93 -22.52 -3.53
N VAL A 103 -4.00 -21.23 -3.85
CA VAL A 103 -4.71 -20.24 -3.01
C VAL A 103 -6.23 -20.41 -3.08
N ILE A 104 -6.73 -21.14 -4.07
CA ILE A 104 -8.17 -21.38 -4.28
C ILE A 104 -8.69 -22.65 -3.58
N GLU A 105 -7.82 -23.52 -3.06
CA GLU A 105 -8.22 -24.83 -2.49
C GLU A 105 -9.19 -24.74 -1.30
N ASP A 106 -9.15 -23.63 -0.55
CA ASP A 106 -9.99 -23.39 0.64
C ASP A 106 -10.52 -21.95 0.67
N VAL A 107 -10.84 -21.41 -0.52
CA VAL A 107 -11.28 -20.02 -0.65
C VAL A 107 -12.76 -19.86 -0.31
N HIS A 108 -13.08 -18.75 0.35
CA HIS A 108 -14.44 -18.31 0.64
C HIS A 108 -14.67 -16.88 0.15
N LEU A 109 -15.94 -16.54 -0.10
CA LEU A 109 -16.30 -15.15 -0.40
C LEU A 109 -15.96 -14.25 0.79
N GLY A 110 -15.28 -13.14 0.50
CA GLY A 110 -14.80 -12.21 1.54
C GLY A 110 -13.38 -12.51 2.05
N ASP A 111 -12.77 -13.61 1.63
CA ASP A 111 -11.38 -13.90 1.98
C ASP A 111 -10.41 -12.88 1.38
N SER A 112 -9.27 -12.72 2.05
CA SER A 112 -8.20 -11.83 1.61
C SER A 112 -7.08 -12.62 0.96
N ILE A 113 -6.77 -12.30 -0.29
CA ILE A 113 -5.63 -12.84 -1.04
C ILE A 113 -4.76 -11.66 -1.47
N ALA A 114 -3.46 -11.75 -1.21
CA ALA A 114 -2.48 -10.80 -1.71
C ALA A 114 -2.16 -11.11 -3.17
N VAL A 115 -2.40 -10.14 -4.07
CA VAL A 115 -2.04 -10.21 -5.49
C VAL A 115 -0.91 -9.22 -5.76
N ASN A 116 0.28 -9.72 -6.09
CA ASN A 116 1.52 -8.92 -6.13
C ASN A 116 1.68 -8.06 -4.85
N GLY A 117 1.39 -8.64 -3.68
CA GLY A 117 1.47 -7.93 -2.39
C GLY A 117 0.34 -6.94 -2.13
N THR A 118 -0.72 -6.92 -2.95
CA THR A 118 -1.89 -6.08 -2.70
C THR A 118 -2.99 -6.93 -2.09
N CYS A 119 -3.41 -6.65 -0.87
CA CYS A 119 -4.52 -7.32 -0.20
C CYS A 119 -5.83 -6.99 -0.93
N LEU A 120 -6.45 -8.02 -1.50
CA LEU A 120 -7.71 -7.91 -2.24
C LEU A 120 -8.72 -8.93 -1.70
N THR A 121 -10.00 -8.54 -1.76
CA THR A 121 -11.10 -9.35 -1.26
C THR A 121 -11.72 -10.16 -2.39
N VAL A 122 -11.84 -11.48 -2.20
CA VAL A 122 -12.50 -12.39 -3.14
C VAL A 122 -14.00 -12.06 -3.22
N THR A 123 -14.48 -11.75 -4.42
CA THR A 123 -15.87 -11.38 -4.70
C THR A 123 -16.63 -12.48 -5.44
N ASP A 124 -15.93 -13.37 -6.13
CA ASP A 124 -16.48 -14.55 -6.81
C ASP A 124 -15.38 -15.59 -7.02
N PHE A 125 -15.72 -16.87 -7.15
CA PHE A 125 -14.75 -17.92 -7.48
C PHE A 125 -15.40 -19.19 -8.04
N ASP A 126 -14.64 -19.92 -8.84
CA ASP A 126 -14.94 -21.24 -9.38
C ASP A 126 -13.74 -22.17 -9.17
N THR A 127 -13.88 -23.12 -8.24
CA THR A 127 -12.81 -24.08 -7.91
C THR A 127 -12.61 -25.14 -8.99
N HIS A 128 -13.60 -25.41 -9.85
CA HIS A 128 -13.45 -26.35 -10.96
C HIS A 128 -12.61 -25.75 -12.09
N LEU A 129 -12.79 -24.46 -12.36
CA LEU A 129 -11.97 -23.71 -13.31
C LEU A 129 -10.64 -23.23 -12.71
N GLY A 130 -10.54 -23.23 -11.38
CA GLY A 130 -9.39 -22.68 -10.65
C GLY A 130 -9.31 -21.17 -10.82
N GLU A 131 -10.45 -20.46 -10.83
CA GLU A 131 -10.51 -19.02 -11.08
C GLU A 131 -11.18 -18.29 -9.91
N PHE A 132 -10.65 -17.13 -9.53
CA PHE A 132 -11.30 -16.23 -8.58
C PHE A 132 -11.28 -14.79 -9.08
N THR A 133 -12.22 -13.99 -8.61
CA THR A 133 -12.39 -12.59 -8.97
C THR A 133 -12.20 -11.70 -7.75
N VAL A 134 -11.56 -10.57 -7.96
CA VAL A 134 -11.34 -9.52 -6.95
C VAL A 134 -11.66 -8.15 -7.53
N GLY A 135 -12.20 -7.26 -6.70
CA GLY A 135 -12.48 -5.87 -7.07
C GLY A 135 -11.37 -4.92 -6.61
N LEU A 136 -11.02 -3.95 -7.44
CA LEU A 136 -9.98 -2.94 -7.18
C LEU A 136 -10.59 -1.57 -6.96
N ALA A 137 -10.22 -0.96 -5.83
CA ALA A 137 -10.55 0.42 -5.57
C ALA A 137 -9.69 1.37 -6.44
N PRO A 138 -10.16 2.60 -6.72
CA PRO A 138 -9.37 3.60 -7.45
C PRO A 138 -8.02 3.94 -6.79
N GLU A 139 -7.93 3.86 -5.46
CA GLU A 139 -6.64 4.06 -4.76
C GLU A 139 -5.66 2.93 -5.09
N THR A 140 -6.12 1.68 -5.06
CA THR A 140 -5.31 0.51 -5.43
C THR A 140 -4.77 0.63 -6.85
N LEU A 141 -5.60 1.04 -7.81
CA LEU A 141 -5.19 1.23 -9.20
C LEU A 141 -4.11 2.31 -9.37
N ARG A 142 -4.11 3.34 -8.52
CA ARG A 142 -3.13 4.44 -8.56
C ARG A 142 -1.83 4.11 -7.83
N LYS A 143 -1.91 3.31 -6.77
CA LYS A 143 -0.78 3.00 -5.88
C LYS A 143 0.02 1.77 -6.29
N THR A 144 -0.59 0.90 -7.08
CA THR A 144 0.01 -0.39 -7.47
C THR A 144 0.29 -0.43 -8.98
N SER A 145 1.09 -1.41 -9.38
CA SER A 145 1.33 -1.81 -10.77
C SER A 145 0.20 -2.67 -11.37
N LEU A 146 -0.88 -2.94 -10.63
CA LEU A 146 -1.95 -3.85 -11.09
C LEU A 146 -2.70 -3.33 -12.32
N SER A 147 -2.68 -2.01 -12.55
CA SER A 147 -3.28 -1.39 -13.73
C SER A 147 -2.46 -1.59 -15.01
N GLU A 148 -1.21 -2.07 -14.90
CA GLU A 148 -0.31 -2.38 -16.03
C GLU A 148 -0.41 -3.85 -16.47
N LEU A 149 -1.23 -4.65 -15.79
CA LEU A 149 -1.42 -6.06 -16.11
C LEU A 149 -2.29 -6.22 -17.36
N GLU A 150 -2.09 -7.34 -18.04
CA GLU A 150 -2.87 -7.77 -19.20
C GLU A 150 -3.27 -9.25 -19.05
N PRO A 151 -4.29 -9.75 -19.78
CA PRO A 151 -4.55 -11.18 -19.81
C PRO A 151 -3.30 -11.99 -20.17
N GLY A 152 -3.01 -13.05 -19.42
CA GLY A 152 -1.79 -13.84 -19.50
C GLY A 152 -0.65 -13.37 -18.59
N SER A 153 -0.78 -12.20 -17.95
CA SER A 153 0.22 -11.74 -16.98
C SER A 153 0.28 -12.66 -15.76
N LEU A 154 1.49 -12.98 -15.31
CA LEU A 154 1.70 -13.72 -14.07
C LEU A 154 1.69 -12.79 -12.86
N VAL A 155 1.12 -13.26 -11.74
CA VAL A 155 1.05 -12.53 -10.47
C VAL A 155 1.42 -13.43 -9.30
N ASN A 156 2.13 -12.90 -8.31
CA ASN A 156 2.36 -13.56 -7.04
C ASN A 156 1.05 -13.63 -6.24
N LEU A 157 0.75 -14.79 -5.66
CA LEU A 157 -0.41 -15.02 -4.81
C LEU A 157 -0.01 -15.54 -3.42
N GLU A 158 -0.63 -14.99 -2.37
CA GLU A 158 -0.50 -15.45 -0.98
C GLU A 158 -1.85 -15.27 -0.26
N ARG A 159 -2.33 -16.30 0.44
CA ARG A 159 -3.51 -16.23 1.30
C ARG A 159 -3.20 -15.49 2.60
N ALA A 160 -4.22 -14.87 3.19
CA ALA A 160 -4.11 -14.34 4.53
C ALA A 160 -3.75 -15.45 5.54
N ILE A 161 -2.82 -15.16 6.44
CA ILE A 161 -2.29 -16.12 7.39
C ILE A 161 -3.30 -16.38 8.52
N PRO A 162 -3.60 -17.64 8.85
CA PRO A 162 -4.42 -17.95 10.01
C PRO A 162 -3.68 -17.58 11.31
N PRO A 163 -4.38 -17.31 12.42
CA PRO A 163 -3.73 -16.94 13.69
C PRO A 163 -2.70 -17.96 14.21
N THR A 164 -2.82 -19.22 13.81
CA THR A 164 -1.92 -20.33 14.16
C THR A 164 -0.89 -20.65 13.06
N GLY A 165 -0.88 -19.88 11.98
CA GLY A 165 0.00 -20.07 10.83
C GLY A 165 1.46 -19.74 11.14
N ARG A 166 2.35 -20.22 10.27
CA ARG A 166 3.79 -19.92 10.36
C ARG A 166 4.08 -18.62 9.60
N MET A 167 4.66 -17.64 10.29
CA MET A 167 5.14 -16.41 9.66
C MET A 167 6.60 -16.60 9.22
N GLY A 168 6.80 -17.00 7.96
CA GLY A 168 8.13 -17.32 7.41
C GLY A 168 8.93 -16.11 6.93
N GLY A 169 8.27 -15.00 6.64
CA GLY A 169 8.89 -13.73 6.27
C GLY A 169 8.77 -12.69 7.40
N HIS A 170 8.10 -11.58 7.12
CA HIS A 170 7.86 -10.49 8.08
C HIS A 170 6.38 -10.08 8.09
N PHE A 171 6.01 -9.07 8.87
CA PHE A 171 4.64 -8.56 8.87
C PHE A 171 4.35 -7.81 7.57
N VAL A 172 3.62 -8.47 6.67
CA VAL A 172 3.10 -7.88 5.43
C VAL A 172 1.59 -7.67 5.60
N GLN A 173 1.13 -6.45 5.40
CA GLN A 173 -0.29 -6.09 5.48
C GLN A 173 -1.01 -6.29 4.15
N GLY A 174 -0.26 -6.28 3.05
CA GLY A 174 -0.79 -6.19 1.70
C GLY A 174 -1.27 -4.76 1.36
N HIS A 175 -0.69 -3.75 2.01
CA HIS A 175 -1.01 -2.34 1.83
C HIS A 175 0.14 -1.65 1.12
N VAL A 176 0.20 -1.83 -0.20
CA VAL A 176 1.22 -1.26 -1.07
C VAL A 176 1.28 0.26 -0.91
N ASP A 177 2.46 0.78 -0.61
CA ASP A 177 2.70 2.20 -0.40
C ASP A 177 2.92 2.96 -1.73
N GLY A 178 3.46 2.25 -2.71
CA GLY A 178 3.74 2.74 -4.05
C GLY A 178 4.46 1.70 -4.89
N THR A 179 5.19 2.15 -5.90
CA THR A 179 5.92 1.28 -6.81
C THR A 179 7.39 1.65 -6.88
N ALA A 180 8.19 0.73 -7.42
CA ALA A 180 9.57 0.98 -7.81
C ALA A 180 9.82 0.43 -9.21
N GLU A 181 10.78 1.02 -9.91
CA GLU A 181 11.21 0.59 -11.24
C GLU A 181 12.45 -0.31 -11.11
N ILE A 182 12.48 -1.43 -11.82
CA ILE A 182 13.68 -2.28 -11.91
C ILE A 182 14.71 -1.56 -12.79
N VAL A 183 15.86 -1.19 -12.22
CA VAL A 183 16.92 -0.46 -12.94
C VAL A 183 18.17 -1.30 -13.21
N GLY A 184 18.25 -2.50 -12.62
CA GLY A 184 19.38 -3.40 -12.87
C GLY A 184 19.08 -4.83 -12.45
N LYS A 185 19.61 -5.78 -13.22
CA LYS A 185 19.59 -7.23 -12.93
C LYS A 185 20.98 -7.79 -13.21
N GLN A 186 21.54 -8.54 -12.28
CA GLN A 186 22.86 -9.16 -12.44
C GLN A 186 22.87 -10.56 -11.82
N VAL A 187 23.26 -11.56 -12.61
CA VAL A 187 23.42 -12.93 -12.11
C VAL A 187 24.75 -13.04 -11.37
N GLU A 188 24.72 -13.67 -10.19
CA GLU A 188 25.90 -14.01 -9.40
C GLU A 188 25.76 -15.47 -8.92
N GLY A 189 26.48 -16.39 -9.56
CA GLY A 189 26.30 -17.81 -9.34
C GLY A 189 24.86 -18.26 -9.64
N ASP A 190 24.21 -18.87 -8.65
CA ASP A 190 22.81 -19.30 -8.72
C ASP A 190 21.81 -18.23 -8.25
N SER A 191 22.31 -17.07 -7.83
CA SER A 191 21.53 -15.97 -7.28
C SER A 191 21.38 -14.83 -8.29
N LEU A 192 20.40 -13.97 -8.05
CA LEU A 192 20.08 -12.83 -8.91
C LEU A 192 20.03 -11.56 -8.08
N TRP A 193 20.96 -10.65 -8.34
CA TRP A 193 20.88 -9.27 -7.89
C TRP A 193 19.82 -8.51 -8.67
N ILE A 194 19.01 -7.75 -7.94
CA ILE A 194 18.05 -6.80 -8.51
C ILE A 194 18.24 -5.46 -7.82
N LYS A 195 18.38 -4.40 -8.61
CA LYS A 195 18.40 -3.00 -8.15
C LYS A 195 17.11 -2.33 -8.61
N VAL A 196 16.43 -1.67 -7.68
CA VAL A 196 15.19 -0.96 -7.96
C VAL A 196 15.30 0.51 -7.52
N LYS A 197 14.61 1.38 -8.24
CA LYS A 197 14.54 2.82 -7.96
C LYS A 197 13.14 3.20 -7.48
N THR A 198 13.05 3.99 -6.43
CA THR A 198 11.77 4.44 -5.86
C THR A 198 11.83 5.91 -5.44
N ASP A 199 10.70 6.44 -4.97
CA ASP A 199 10.63 7.81 -4.47
C ASP A 199 11.28 7.94 -3.09
N LYS A 200 11.85 9.12 -2.82
CA LYS A 200 12.46 9.46 -1.51
C LYS A 200 11.53 9.22 -0.31
N ASN A 201 10.22 9.39 -0.51
CA ASN A 201 9.21 9.19 0.54
C ASN A 201 9.08 7.72 0.97
N LEU A 202 9.40 6.77 0.09
CA LEU A 202 9.43 5.34 0.42
C LEU A 202 10.83 4.93 0.88
N LEU A 203 11.87 5.43 0.19
CA LEU A 203 13.26 5.06 0.48
C LEU A 203 13.69 5.33 1.92
N LYS A 204 13.17 6.39 2.56
CA LYS A 204 13.47 6.70 3.98
C LYS A 204 13.08 5.60 4.97
N TYR A 205 12.26 4.63 4.59
CA TYR A 205 11.89 3.48 5.41
C TYR A 205 12.70 2.21 5.06
N VAL A 206 13.55 2.28 4.04
CA VAL A 206 14.37 1.16 3.56
C VAL A 206 15.74 1.26 4.21
N VAL A 207 16.14 0.20 4.93
CA VAL A 207 17.44 0.16 5.62
C VAL A 207 18.21 -1.10 5.23
N PRO A 208 19.55 -1.06 5.14
CA PRO A 208 20.36 -2.26 4.94
C PRO A 208 20.04 -3.34 5.97
N LYS A 209 19.90 -4.58 5.50
CA LYS A 209 19.48 -5.75 6.29
C LYS A 209 18.07 -5.68 6.87
N GLY A 210 17.28 -4.66 6.52
CA GLY A 210 15.86 -4.57 6.84
C GLY A 210 15.00 -5.44 5.93
N PHE A 211 13.76 -5.66 6.35
CA PHE A 211 12.74 -6.31 5.53
C PHE A 211 12.05 -5.32 4.60
N ILE A 212 11.61 -5.83 3.46
CA ILE A 212 10.73 -5.14 2.52
C ILE A 212 9.89 -6.17 1.77
N ALA A 213 8.64 -5.84 1.45
CA ALA A 213 7.81 -6.66 0.57
C ALA A 213 7.79 -6.05 -0.84
N ILE A 214 8.21 -6.85 -1.83
CA ILE A 214 8.27 -6.46 -3.24
C ILE A 214 7.40 -7.42 -4.04
N ASP A 215 6.36 -6.91 -4.69
CA ASP A 215 5.28 -7.72 -5.28
C ASP A 215 4.77 -8.80 -4.30
N GLY A 216 4.71 -8.47 -3.00
CA GLY A 216 4.30 -9.41 -1.95
C GLY A 216 5.35 -10.45 -1.58
N THR A 217 6.56 -10.37 -2.11
CA THR A 217 7.67 -11.24 -1.69
C THR A 217 8.45 -10.55 -0.57
N SER A 218 8.53 -11.17 0.60
CA SER A 218 9.36 -10.75 1.73
C SER A 218 10.82 -10.96 1.40
N LEU A 219 11.58 -9.87 1.36
CA LEU A 219 12.99 -9.85 0.97
C LEU A 219 13.82 -9.05 1.98
N THR A 220 15.12 -9.32 1.96
CA THR A 220 16.11 -8.58 2.74
C THR A 220 16.83 -7.58 1.85
N VAL A 221 16.78 -6.31 2.24
CA VAL A 221 17.56 -5.24 1.60
C VAL A 221 19.03 -5.50 1.84
N VAL A 222 19.87 -5.42 0.81
CA VAL A 222 21.31 -5.55 0.99
C VAL A 222 21.96 -4.18 1.13
N ASP A 223 21.85 -3.34 0.11
CA ASP A 223 22.40 -1.98 0.08
C ASP A 223 21.33 -0.95 -0.27
N VAL A 224 21.53 0.28 0.22
CA VAL A 224 20.71 1.46 -0.08
C VAL A 224 21.62 2.56 -0.64
N PHE A 225 21.21 3.12 -1.78
CA PHE A 225 21.92 4.14 -2.55
C PHE A 225 21.08 5.42 -2.55
N GLU A 226 21.24 6.25 -1.52
CA GLU A 226 20.41 7.43 -1.26
C GLU A 226 20.43 8.45 -2.40
N GLU A 227 21.60 8.73 -2.99
CA GLU A 227 21.74 9.72 -4.07
C GLU A 227 21.04 9.27 -5.36
N GLU A 228 21.04 7.96 -5.63
CA GLU A 228 20.39 7.37 -6.81
C GLU A 228 18.90 7.08 -6.59
N LEU A 229 18.42 7.25 -5.35
CA LEU A 229 17.12 6.80 -4.88
C LEU A 229 16.85 5.31 -5.13
N CYS A 230 17.89 4.49 -4.94
CA CYS A 230 17.85 3.07 -5.25
C CYS A 230 18.15 2.22 -4.01
N PHE A 231 17.73 0.97 -4.05
CA PHE A 231 18.24 -0.08 -3.17
C PHE A 231 18.31 -1.39 -3.95
N ASN A 232 19.05 -2.37 -3.41
CA ASN A 232 19.17 -3.68 -4.03
C ASN A 232 18.80 -4.80 -3.05
N PHE A 233 18.54 -5.96 -3.63
CA PHE A 233 18.30 -7.21 -2.92
C PHE A 233 18.75 -8.37 -3.79
N MET A 234 18.88 -9.54 -3.16
CA MET A 234 19.29 -10.77 -3.83
C MET A 234 18.17 -11.81 -3.75
N LEU A 235 17.87 -12.42 -4.89
CA LEU A 235 16.98 -13.57 -4.98
C LEU A 235 17.81 -14.85 -5.06
N VAL A 236 17.64 -15.73 -4.08
CA VAL A 236 18.20 -17.09 -4.08
C VAL A 236 17.52 -17.96 -5.14
N ALA A 237 18.20 -19.02 -5.57
CA ALA A 237 17.74 -19.92 -6.64
C ALA A 237 16.30 -20.42 -6.45
N TYR A 238 15.92 -20.80 -5.23
CA TYR A 238 14.56 -21.27 -4.93
C TYR A 238 13.51 -20.18 -5.18
N THR A 239 13.68 -18.99 -4.59
CA THR A 239 12.73 -17.88 -4.72
C THR A 239 12.58 -17.43 -6.17
N ARG A 240 13.67 -17.46 -6.95
CA ARG A 240 13.64 -17.08 -8.37
C ARG A 240 12.63 -17.90 -9.20
N GLN A 241 12.34 -19.13 -8.80
CA GLN A 241 11.42 -20.01 -9.51
C GLN A 241 9.97 -19.87 -9.02
N LYS A 242 9.76 -19.15 -7.92
CA LYS A 242 8.48 -19.10 -7.19
C LYS A 242 7.79 -17.74 -7.26
N VAL A 243 8.46 -16.71 -7.76
CA VAL A 243 7.93 -15.35 -7.78
C VAL A 243 8.13 -14.69 -9.14
N VAL A 244 7.32 -13.67 -9.44
CA VAL A 244 7.29 -12.99 -10.75
C VAL A 244 8.46 -12.04 -10.99
N ILE A 245 9.12 -11.53 -9.94
CA ILE A 245 10.15 -10.47 -10.04
C ILE A 245 11.28 -10.83 -11.06
N PRO A 246 11.84 -12.05 -11.08
CA PRO A 246 12.85 -12.43 -12.07
C PRO A 246 12.37 -12.42 -13.52
N LEU A 247 11.07 -12.58 -13.74
CA LEU A 247 10.45 -12.60 -15.08
C LEU A 247 10.23 -11.18 -15.61
N LYS A 248 10.29 -10.17 -14.75
CA LYS A 248 10.14 -8.77 -15.13
C LYS A 248 11.43 -8.22 -15.75
N GLU A 249 11.28 -7.37 -16.74
CA GLU A 249 12.37 -6.68 -17.43
C GLU A 249 12.79 -5.40 -16.72
N ILE A 250 13.99 -4.91 -17.06
CA ILE A 250 14.44 -3.57 -16.65
C ILE A 250 13.46 -2.53 -17.22
N GLY A 251 13.08 -1.55 -16.40
CA GLY A 251 12.06 -0.54 -16.69
C GLY A 251 10.65 -0.92 -16.22
N GLN A 252 10.39 -2.18 -15.88
CA GLN A 252 9.08 -2.57 -15.34
C GLN A 252 8.95 -2.25 -13.86
N LYS A 253 7.70 -2.05 -13.42
CA LYS A 253 7.38 -1.72 -12.03
C LYS A 253 7.18 -2.96 -11.16
N VAL A 254 7.49 -2.77 -9.89
CA VAL A 254 7.15 -3.68 -8.79
C VAL A 254 6.39 -2.91 -7.71
N ASN A 255 5.44 -3.58 -7.05
CA ASN A 255 4.75 -3.04 -5.88
C ASN A 255 5.69 -3.04 -4.68
N LEU A 256 5.72 -1.94 -3.92
CA LEU A 256 6.48 -1.84 -2.68
C LEU A 256 5.55 -1.66 -1.48
N GLU A 257 5.75 -2.51 -0.47
CA GLU A 257 5.29 -2.28 0.89
C GLU A 257 6.52 -2.26 1.81
N VAL A 258 6.75 -1.11 2.45
CA VAL A 258 7.85 -0.96 3.41
C VAL A 258 7.44 -1.54 4.76
N ASP A 259 8.42 -1.99 5.56
CA ASP A 259 8.14 -2.52 6.88
C ASP A 259 7.39 -1.50 7.75
N ILE A 260 6.21 -1.90 8.22
CA ILE A 260 5.33 -1.08 9.04
C ILE A 260 6.04 -0.55 10.31
N LEU A 261 7.02 -1.29 10.84
CA LEU A 261 7.79 -0.87 12.00
C LEU A 261 8.47 0.49 11.76
N GLY A 262 8.98 0.74 10.56
CA GLY A 262 9.59 2.03 10.20
C GLY A 262 8.61 3.19 10.31
N LYS A 263 7.35 3.00 9.86
CA LYS A 263 6.29 4.02 9.94
C LYS A 263 5.87 4.29 11.38
N TYR A 264 5.76 3.26 12.21
CA TYR A 264 5.44 3.43 13.63
C TYR A 264 6.56 4.16 14.38
N VAL A 265 7.82 3.82 14.11
CA VAL A 265 8.98 4.52 14.69
C VAL A 265 8.95 6.00 14.30
N GLU A 266 8.77 6.33 13.02
CA GLU A 266 8.66 7.71 12.57
C GLU A 266 7.52 8.45 13.27
N ARG A 267 6.34 7.83 13.37
CA ARG A 267 5.17 8.42 14.03
C ARG A 267 5.42 8.70 15.51
N LEU A 268 6.08 7.78 16.22
CA LEU A 268 6.44 7.93 17.63
C LEU A 268 7.43 9.09 17.82
N LEU A 269 8.50 9.12 17.03
CA LEU A 269 9.51 10.19 17.09
C LEU A 269 8.89 11.56 16.78
N SER A 270 8.00 11.63 15.77
CA SER A 270 7.35 12.88 15.36
C SER A 270 6.26 13.37 16.32
N SER A 271 5.83 12.54 17.26
CA SER A 271 4.75 12.89 18.20
C SER A 271 5.22 13.62 19.46
N GLY A 272 6.53 13.84 19.63
CA GLY A 272 7.11 14.42 20.86
C GLY A 272 7.06 13.48 22.07
N PHE A 273 6.65 12.22 21.88
CA PHE A 273 6.61 11.21 22.95
C PHE A 273 7.98 11.00 23.61
N VAL A 274 9.06 11.04 22.81
CA VAL A 274 10.43 10.94 23.32
C VAL A 274 10.76 12.10 24.27
N ASP A 275 10.27 13.30 24.00
CA ASP A 275 10.48 14.46 24.87
C ASP A 275 9.71 14.33 26.18
N SER A 276 8.51 13.75 26.14
CA SER A 276 7.72 13.42 27.33
C SER A 276 8.39 12.35 28.23
N ILE A 277 9.06 11.36 27.65
CA ILE A 277 9.85 10.37 28.41
C ILE A 277 11.10 11.01 29.05
N LYS A 278 11.76 11.93 28.34
CA LYS A 278 12.93 12.64 28.89
C LYS A 278 12.53 13.55 30.06
N GLY A 279 11.39 14.23 29.96
CA GLY A 279 10.87 15.11 31.03
C GLY A 279 10.35 14.38 32.27
N SER A 280 10.14 13.06 32.22
CA SER A 280 9.61 12.26 33.33
C SER A 280 10.68 11.48 34.11
N ARG A 281 11.96 11.54 33.72
CA ARG A 281 13.06 10.98 34.52
C ARG A 281 13.66 12.03 35.46
N PHE A 282 13.41 11.81 36.75
CA PHE A 282 13.92 12.45 37.97
C PHE A 282 13.41 13.87 38.28
N PRO A 283 12.57 14.05 39.32
CA PRO A 283 12.61 15.30 40.07
C PRO A 283 13.99 15.39 40.72
N GLU A 284 14.77 16.42 40.37
CA GLU A 284 15.94 16.80 41.17
C GLU A 284 15.46 17.01 42.61
N THR A 285 15.90 16.15 43.52
CA THR A 285 15.71 16.36 44.95
C THR A 285 16.56 17.56 45.34
N HIS A 286 15.96 18.75 45.37
CA HIS A 286 16.53 19.91 46.04
C HIS A 286 16.55 19.65 47.55
N ASN A 287 17.63 19.00 48.04
CA ASN A 287 17.96 19.04 49.45
C ASN A 287 18.53 20.42 49.79
N LYS A 288 17.65 21.29 50.28
CA LYS A 288 18.03 22.42 51.14
C LYS A 288 18.26 21.87 52.55
N THR A 289 19.51 21.69 52.94
CA THR A 289 19.99 21.91 54.32
C THR A 289 21.50 22.02 54.28
N GLY A 290 22.02 23.16 54.69
CA GLY A 290 23.45 23.39 54.78
C GLY A 290 24.09 22.57 55.91
N ILE A 291 25.37 22.23 55.73
CA ILE A 291 26.41 22.25 56.76
C ILE A 291 27.74 22.47 56.04
N VAL A 292 28.53 23.34 56.67
CA VAL A 292 29.79 23.96 56.30
C VAL A 292 30.95 22.97 56.44
N ASN A 293 31.89 22.91 55.48
CA ASN A 293 33.33 23.19 55.67
C ASN A 293 34.29 22.48 54.68
N GLN A 294 35.28 23.29 54.28
CA GLN A 294 36.69 22.95 54.03
C GLN A 294 37.07 22.20 52.74
N LEU A 295 37.44 23.02 51.75
CA LEU A 295 38.57 22.71 50.87
C LEU A 295 39.88 22.65 51.69
N PRO A 296 40.77 21.69 51.40
CA PRO A 296 42.19 21.96 51.44
C PRO A 296 42.82 21.90 50.05
N LYS A 297 43.81 22.79 49.92
CA LYS A 297 44.65 23.09 48.77
C LYS A 297 45.63 21.95 48.45
N SER A 298 46.13 22.00 47.20
CA SER A 298 47.48 21.62 46.72
C SER A 298 47.82 20.11 46.76
N TYR A 299 48.49 19.50 45.78
CA TYR A 299 49.71 19.92 45.08
C TYR A 299 49.84 19.32 43.67
N ASN A 300 50.60 20.05 42.86
CA ASN A 300 51.17 19.70 41.56
C ASN A 300 52.33 18.70 41.72
N THR A 301 52.51 17.76 40.78
CA THR A 301 53.77 17.08 40.38
C THR A 301 53.44 16.25 39.12
N SER A 302 53.82 16.69 37.92
CA SER A 302 55.10 16.47 37.22
C SER A 302 55.41 15.00 36.86
N SER A 303 55.21 14.70 35.56
CA SER A 303 56.17 14.12 34.59
C SER A 303 56.69 12.67 34.68
N TYR A 304 56.81 12.09 33.46
CA TYR A 304 57.51 10.87 32.99
C TYR A 304 56.76 9.53 33.21
N MET A 305 56.57 8.65 32.21
CA MET A 305 57.13 8.45 30.86
C MET A 305 56.03 8.22 29.82
#